data_AF-A0A4Q7DYQ6-F1
#
_entry.id   AF-A0A4Q7DYQ6-F1
#
_cell.length_a   1.000
_cell.length_b   1.000
_cell.length_c   1.000
_cell.angle_alpha   90.00
_cell.angle_beta   90.00
_cell.angle_gamma   90.00
#
_symmetry.space_group_name_H-M   'P 1'
#
loop_
_entity.id
_entity.type
_entity.pdbx_description
1 polymer ?
#
loop_
_entity_poly.entity_id
_entity_poly.type
_entity_poly.pdbx_seq_one_letter_code
_entity_poly.pdbx_strand_id
1 'polypeptide(L)'
;MLFDYQSIDLEPIREDLKRIEHICENDLFLSGLFLGSSLPKNLEGFRIFKDPINLDFRIQTPDYCNDEPEKWDFKNLPHILDEEQGRVMYEGVYSDFNTRVARKKKYKKVLSDCFGDFFHERISALRTKEHDRVMQHAFSLTSTNVEYIFHHLIPDIVDEHFVIIVDAVIFGGLDNSPICKRLLDCYRLGGMPGGWVGSLPEDGGTPEQCMELYHLGE
;
A
#
# COMPACT_ATOMS: atom_id res chain seq x y z
N MET A 1 -2.51 1.15 18.65
CA MET A 1 -3.31 1.69 17.54
C MET A 1 -4.27 0.67 16.93
N LEU A 2 -3.80 -0.48 16.44
CA LEU A 2 -4.68 -1.55 15.93
C LEU A 2 -5.19 -2.46 17.06
N PHE A 3 -4.49 -2.49 18.20
CA PHE A 3 -4.76 -3.35 19.36
C PHE A 3 -5.57 -2.72 20.47
N ASP A 4 -5.85 -1.41 20.40
CA ASP A 4 -6.67 -0.72 21.42
C ASP A 4 -8.13 -1.21 21.41
N TYR A 5 -8.50 -2.07 20.45
CA TYR A 5 -9.76 -2.79 20.40
C TYR A 5 -9.60 -4.26 20.82
N GLN A 6 -10.09 -4.57 22.03
CA GLN A 6 -10.01 -5.86 22.73
C GLN A 6 -10.44 -7.13 21.95
N SER A 7 -9.79 -8.22 22.41
CA SER A 7 -10.00 -9.67 22.21
C SER A 7 -10.10 -10.16 20.76
N ILE A 8 -8.94 -10.33 20.13
CA ILE A 8 -8.84 -11.13 18.92
C ILE A 8 -8.96 -12.60 19.34
N ASP A 9 -10.10 -13.23 19.05
CA ASP A 9 -10.40 -14.62 19.44
C ASP A 9 -9.57 -15.67 18.66
N LEU A 10 -8.85 -15.24 17.62
CA LEU A 10 -8.04 -16.10 16.76
C LEU A 10 -6.59 -15.64 16.75
N GLU A 11 -5.70 -16.42 17.36
CA GLU A 11 -4.26 -16.11 17.46
C GLU A 11 -3.61 -15.72 16.12
N PRO A 12 -3.92 -16.35 14.96
CA PRO A 12 -3.33 -15.95 13.68
C PRO A 12 -3.66 -14.52 13.24
N ILE A 13 -4.92 -14.08 13.42
CA ILE A 13 -5.34 -12.69 13.11
C ILE A 13 -4.58 -11.71 14.01
N ARG A 14 -4.33 -12.09 15.26
CA ARG A 14 -3.62 -11.27 16.23
C ARG A 14 -2.18 -11.06 15.80
N GLU A 15 -1.49 -12.11 15.41
CA GLU A 15 -0.09 -12.03 15.00
C GLU A 15 0.08 -11.21 13.72
N ASP A 16 -0.82 -11.37 12.73
CA ASP A 16 -0.78 -10.55 11.52
C ASP A 16 -1.04 -9.07 11.81
N LEU A 17 -2.02 -8.74 12.65
CA LEU A 17 -2.25 -7.35 13.06
C LEU A 17 -1.05 -6.77 13.82
N LYS A 18 -0.31 -7.58 14.60
CA LYS A 18 0.88 -7.13 15.37
C LYS A 18 2.00 -6.80 14.40
N ARG A 19 2.15 -7.62 13.36
CA ARG A 19 3.09 -7.36 12.29
C ARG A 19 2.79 -6.05 11.58
N ILE A 20 1.52 -5.77 11.29
CA ILE A 20 1.10 -4.52 10.66
C ILE A 20 1.43 -3.32 11.57
N GLU A 21 1.05 -3.37 12.84
CA GLU A 21 1.35 -2.29 13.80
C GLU A 21 2.86 -2.06 13.94
N HIS A 22 3.64 -3.13 14.05
CA HIS A 22 5.10 -3.04 14.14
C HIS A 22 5.74 -2.38 12.90
N ILE A 23 5.16 -2.61 11.71
CA ILE A 23 5.61 -1.92 10.50
C ILE A 23 5.28 -0.44 10.57
N CYS A 24 4.06 -0.08 10.96
CA CYS A 24 3.64 1.32 11.09
C CYS A 24 4.45 2.11 12.12
N GLU A 25 4.83 1.47 13.23
CA GLU A 25 5.64 2.08 14.29
C GLU A 25 7.13 2.17 13.94
N ASN A 26 7.58 1.51 12.87
CA ASN A 26 8.98 1.53 12.47
C ASN A 26 9.38 2.90 11.91
N ASP A 27 10.59 3.36 12.24
CA ASP A 27 11.11 4.64 11.75
C ASP A 27 11.22 4.70 10.22
N LEU A 28 11.39 3.56 9.55
CA LEU A 28 11.44 3.48 8.11
C LEU A 28 10.08 3.72 7.45
N PHE A 29 8.97 3.48 8.14
CA PHE A 29 7.63 3.55 7.57
C PHE A 29 7.38 4.91 6.88
N LEU A 30 7.07 4.85 5.58
CA LEU A 30 6.90 5.97 4.65
C LEU A 30 8.10 6.91 4.47
N SER A 31 9.22 6.68 5.17
CA SER A 31 10.42 7.51 5.06
C SER A 31 11.03 7.48 3.66
N GLY A 32 10.89 6.37 2.96
CA GLY A 32 11.35 6.14 1.60
C GLY A 32 10.64 6.99 0.56
N LEU A 33 9.50 7.60 0.90
CA LEU A 33 8.75 8.50 0.02
C LEU A 33 9.36 9.91 -0.04
N PHE A 34 10.43 10.17 0.73
CA PHE A 34 11.08 11.47 0.83
C PHE A 34 12.52 11.40 0.29
N LEU A 35 12.96 12.48 -0.37
CA LEU A 35 14.33 12.62 -0.84
C LEU A 35 15.32 12.66 0.34
N GLY A 36 16.46 11.98 0.18
CA GLY A 36 17.48 11.86 1.22
C GLY A 36 17.26 10.69 2.20
N SER A 37 16.20 9.90 2.01
CA SER A 37 16.06 8.61 2.68
C SER A 37 17.13 7.62 2.20
N SER A 38 17.53 6.70 3.08
CA SER A 38 18.46 5.63 2.71
C SER A 38 17.67 4.50 2.07
N LEU A 39 18.04 4.11 0.85
CA LEU A 39 17.47 2.93 0.22
C LEU A 39 17.92 1.67 0.98
N PRO A 40 17.02 0.73 1.32
CA PRO A 40 17.42 -0.53 1.94
C PRO A 40 18.40 -1.31 1.06
N LYS A 41 19.47 -1.85 1.67
CA LYS A 41 20.51 -2.61 0.95
C LYS A 41 19.98 -3.90 0.32
N ASN A 42 18.98 -4.52 0.93
CA ASN A 42 18.31 -5.69 0.40
C ASN A 42 16.88 -5.30 0.01
N LEU A 43 16.64 -5.24 -1.30
CA LEU A 43 15.33 -4.92 -1.86
C LEU A 43 14.44 -6.15 -2.02
N GLU A 44 14.90 -7.35 -1.66
CA GLU A 44 14.07 -8.56 -1.66
C GLU A 44 13.33 -8.79 -2.99
N GLY A 45 14.03 -8.53 -4.10
CA GLY A 45 13.51 -8.66 -5.46
C GLY A 45 12.69 -7.49 -5.99
N PHE A 46 12.40 -6.46 -5.20
CA PHE A 46 11.69 -5.28 -5.67
C PHE A 46 12.50 -4.53 -6.74
N ARG A 47 11.82 -4.21 -7.83
CA ARG A 47 12.23 -3.15 -8.76
C ARG A 47 11.83 -1.80 -8.17
N ILE A 48 12.67 -0.79 -8.37
CA ILE A 48 12.44 0.54 -7.81
C ILE A 48 11.78 1.45 -8.84
N PHE A 49 10.65 2.03 -8.46
CA PHE A 49 9.97 3.10 -9.18
C PHE A 49 10.30 4.44 -8.51
N LYS A 50 10.78 5.42 -9.29
CA LYS A 50 11.32 6.70 -8.80
C LYS A 50 10.73 7.91 -9.54
N ASP A 51 9.46 7.84 -9.92
CA ASP A 51 8.82 8.91 -10.69
C ASP A 51 7.55 9.43 -10.00
N PRO A 52 7.65 10.53 -9.21
CA PRO A 52 6.50 11.14 -8.57
C PRO A 52 5.52 11.78 -9.56
N ILE A 53 5.93 12.11 -10.79
CA ILE A 53 5.06 12.73 -11.80
C ILE A 53 4.05 11.71 -12.31
N ASN A 54 4.53 10.49 -12.62
CA ASN A 54 3.70 9.41 -13.13
C ASN A 54 3.02 8.58 -12.03
N LEU A 55 3.17 8.98 -10.76
CA LEU A 55 2.61 8.24 -9.63
C LEU A 55 1.07 8.20 -9.71
N ASP A 56 0.42 9.36 -9.86
CA ASP A 56 -1.05 9.44 -9.97
C ASP A 56 -1.60 8.60 -11.13
N PHE A 57 -0.91 8.65 -12.27
CA PHE A 57 -1.27 7.89 -13.46
C PHE A 57 -1.21 6.38 -13.24
N ARG A 58 -0.22 5.88 -12.49
CA ARG A 58 -0.10 4.45 -12.16
C ARG A 58 -1.05 3.99 -11.06
N ILE A 59 -1.41 4.89 -10.14
CA ILE A 59 -2.40 4.59 -9.10
C ILE A 59 -3.81 4.60 -9.65
N GLN A 60 -4.23 5.64 -10.37
CA GLN A 60 -5.58 5.68 -10.91
C GLN A 60 -5.75 4.75 -12.10
N THR A 61 -4.67 4.51 -12.86
CA THR A 61 -4.64 3.79 -14.14
C THR A 61 -5.87 4.07 -15.00
N PRO A 62 -5.90 5.20 -15.73
CA PRO A 62 -7.02 5.57 -16.59
C PRO A 62 -7.45 4.43 -17.53
N ASP A 63 -8.75 4.33 -17.81
CA ASP A 63 -9.33 3.22 -18.59
C ASP A 63 -8.62 2.96 -19.92
N TYR A 64 -8.20 4.01 -20.63
CA TYR A 64 -7.48 3.87 -21.89
C TYR A 64 -6.14 3.11 -21.76
N CYS A 65 -5.57 3.01 -20.56
CA CYS A 65 -4.39 2.20 -20.32
C CYS A 65 -4.68 0.71 -20.40
N ASN A 66 -5.92 0.32 -20.05
CA ASN A 66 -6.40 -1.04 -20.14
C ASN A 66 -6.84 -1.38 -21.57
N ASP A 67 -7.28 -0.38 -22.34
CA ASP A 67 -7.63 -0.54 -23.75
C ASP A 67 -6.41 -0.75 -24.66
N GLU A 68 -5.26 -0.16 -24.30
CA GLU A 68 -4.01 -0.25 -25.10
C GLU A 68 -2.83 -0.75 -24.25
N PRO A 69 -2.94 -1.94 -23.63
CA PRO A 69 -2.02 -2.42 -22.59
C PRO A 69 -0.58 -2.66 -23.09
N GLU A 70 -0.37 -2.75 -24.40
CA GLU A 70 0.95 -2.85 -25.04
C GLU A 70 1.73 -1.54 -25.06
N LYS A 71 1.07 -0.40 -24.81
CA LYS A 71 1.71 0.93 -24.76
C LYS A 71 2.28 1.29 -23.40
N TRP A 72 1.94 0.52 -22.37
CA TRP A 72 2.25 0.82 -20.97
C TRP A 72 3.14 -0.27 -20.39
N ASP A 73 4.15 0.13 -19.63
CA ASP A 73 5.09 -0.77 -18.97
C ASP A 73 4.56 -1.31 -17.62
N PHE A 74 3.36 -0.89 -17.23
CA PHE A 74 2.67 -1.28 -16.00
C PHE A 74 1.23 -1.76 -16.29
N LYS A 75 0.62 -2.37 -15.27
CA LYS A 75 -0.76 -2.86 -15.26
C LYS A 75 -1.59 -2.11 -14.20
N ASN A 76 -2.90 -2.19 -14.33
CA ASN A 76 -3.86 -1.60 -13.40
C ASN A 76 -3.81 -2.30 -12.04
N LEU A 77 -2.95 -1.80 -11.16
CA LEU A 77 -2.80 -2.33 -9.81
C LEU A 77 -4.12 -2.26 -9.01
N PRO A 78 -4.90 -1.15 -9.02
CA PRO A 78 -6.21 -1.15 -8.34
C PRO A 78 -7.10 -2.31 -8.74
N HIS A 79 -7.21 -2.59 -10.05
CA HIS A 79 -8.01 -3.71 -10.53
C HIS A 79 -7.51 -5.05 -10.00
N ILE A 80 -6.19 -5.27 -9.99
CA ILE A 80 -5.57 -6.48 -9.42
C ILE A 80 -5.86 -6.60 -7.92
N LEU A 81 -5.84 -5.49 -7.18
CA LEU A 81 -6.16 -5.46 -5.76
C LEU A 81 -7.65 -5.72 -5.49
N ASP A 82 -8.54 -5.21 -6.33
CA ASP A 82 -9.98 -5.47 -6.26
C ASP A 82 -10.29 -6.95 -6.51
N GLU A 83 -9.65 -7.55 -7.52
CA GLU A 83 -9.78 -8.98 -7.79
C GLU A 83 -9.27 -9.84 -6.65
N GLU A 84 -8.10 -9.50 -6.09
CA GLU A 84 -7.53 -10.18 -4.93
C GLU A 84 -8.46 -10.06 -3.72
N GLN A 85 -9.00 -8.86 -3.45
CA GLN A 85 -9.96 -8.66 -2.37
C GLN A 85 -11.22 -9.50 -2.59
N GLY A 86 -11.75 -9.54 -3.81
CA GLY A 86 -12.90 -10.37 -4.18
C GLY A 86 -12.64 -11.86 -3.97
N ARG A 87 -11.45 -12.35 -4.33
CA ARG A 87 -11.01 -13.73 -4.11
C ARG A 87 -10.95 -14.07 -2.62
N VAL A 88 -10.36 -13.17 -1.81
CA VAL A 88 -10.18 -13.38 -0.38
C VAL A 88 -11.50 -13.26 0.39
N MET A 89 -12.43 -12.43 -0.09
CA MET A 89 -13.73 -12.18 0.54
C MET A 89 -14.90 -13.00 -0.06
N TYR A 90 -14.64 -14.05 -0.81
CA TYR A 90 -15.70 -14.81 -1.48
C TYR A 90 -16.62 -15.55 -0.49
N GLU A 91 -17.92 -15.29 -0.57
CA GLU A 91 -18.96 -15.98 0.21
C GLU A 91 -19.06 -17.43 -0.25
N GLY A 92 -18.60 -18.36 0.59
CA GLY A 92 -18.50 -19.79 0.27
C GLY A 92 -17.14 -20.40 0.60
N VAL A 93 -16.09 -19.58 0.76
CA VAL A 93 -14.78 -20.05 1.23
C VAL A 93 -14.79 -20.33 2.73
N TYR A 94 -15.52 -19.51 3.50
CA TYR A 94 -15.52 -19.55 4.96
C TYR A 94 -16.88 -19.92 5.53
N SER A 95 -16.92 -20.98 6.35
CA SER A 95 -18.13 -21.37 7.08
C SER A 95 -18.59 -20.32 8.09
N ASP A 96 -17.68 -19.44 8.53
CA ASP A 96 -17.92 -18.35 9.50
C ASP A 96 -17.97 -16.96 8.84
N PHE A 97 -18.28 -16.87 7.54
CA PHE A 97 -18.26 -15.64 6.75
C PHE A 97 -18.95 -14.44 7.42
N ASN A 98 -20.17 -14.61 7.93
CA ASN A 98 -20.92 -13.54 8.60
C ASN A 98 -20.20 -12.97 9.83
N THR A 99 -19.51 -13.82 10.58
CA THR A 99 -18.69 -13.39 11.74
C THR A 99 -17.50 -12.57 11.28
N ARG A 100 -16.86 -12.93 10.17
CA ARG A 100 -15.76 -12.17 9.57
C ARG A 100 -16.21 -10.81 9.04
N VAL A 101 -17.37 -10.74 8.39
CA VAL A 101 -17.98 -9.47 7.97
C VAL A 101 -18.28 -8.56 9.16
N ALA A 102 -18.81 -9.11 10.26
CA ALA A 102 -19.04 -8.34 11.48
C ALA A 102 -17.72 -7.78 12.07
N ARG A 103 -16.64 -8.58 12.06
CA ARG A 103 -15.30 -8.14 12.45
C ARG A 103 -14.78 -7.04 11.53
N LYS A 104 -14.88 -7.20 10.20
CA LYS A 104 -14.50 -6.16 9.23
C LYS A 104 -15.19 -4.83 9.51
N LYS A 105 -16.51 -4.84 9.77
CA LYS A 105 -17.24 -3.60 10.12
C LYS A 105 -16.69 -2.92 11.38
N LYS A 106 -16.29 -3.70 12.39
CA LYS A 106 -15.67 -3.19 13.61
C LYS A 106 -14.30 -2.56 13.31
N TYR A 107 -13.45 -3.23 12.52
CA TYR A 107 -12.12 -2.73 12.16
C TYR A 107 -12.17 -1.56 11.19
N LYS A 108 -13.10 -1.53 10.23
CA LYS A 108 -13.27 -0.40 9.30
C LYS A 108 -13.49 0.90 10.07
N LYS A 109 -14.28 0.87 11.14
CA LYS A 109 -14.48 2.03 12.00
C LYS A 109 -13.17 2.51 12.64
N VAL A 110 -12.32 1.59 13.11
CA VAL A 110 -11.01 1.91 13.70
C VAL A 110 -10.04 2.46 12.66
N LEU A 111 -10.02 1.86 11.47
CA LEU A 111 -9.19 2.34 10.36
C LEU A 111 -9.58 3.78 9.97
N SER A 112 -10.87 4.02 9.76
CA SER A 112 -11.36 5.35 9.40
C SER A 112 -11.22 6.41 10.50
N ASP A 113 -11.37 6.05 11.79
CA ASP A 113 -11.40 7.02 12.89
C ASP A 113 -9.99 7.34 13.46
N CYS A 114 -9.00 6.45 13.32
CA CYS A 114 -7.69 6.61 13.99
C CYS A 114 -6.48 6.34 13.08
N PHE A 115 -6.64 5.51 12.06
CA PHE A 115 -5.52 5.04 11.25
C PHE A 115 -5.26 5.97 10.06
N GLY A 116 -6.31 6.54 9.46
CA GLY A 116 -6.19 7.59 8.44
C GLY A 116 -5.41 8.81 8.96
N ASP A 117 -5.79 9.34 10.13
CA ASP A 117 -5.10 10.48 10.77
C ASP A 117 -3.61 10.18 11.02
N PHE A 118 -3.29 8.97 11.44
CA PHE A 118 -1.90 8.56 11.69
C PHE A 118 -1.00 8.69 10.46
N PHE A 119 -1.47 8.29 9.27
CA PHE A 119 -0.68 8.41 8.04
C PHE A 119 -0.45 9.87 7.65
N HIS A 120 -1.48 10.71 7.77
CA HIS A 120 -1.36 12.14 7.55
C HIS A 120 -0.37 12.79 8.52
N GLU A 121 -0.41 12.43 9.80
CA GLU A 121 0.54 12.92 10.80
C GLU A 121 1.97 12.46 10.49
N ARG A 122 2.16 11.19 10.12
CA ARG A 122 3.48 10.63 9.77
C ARG A 122 4.09 11.34 8.56
N ILE A 123 3.32 11.50 7.49
CA ILE A 123 3.75 12.21 6.28
C ILE A 123 4.08 13.67 6.62
N SER A 124 3.23 14.33 7.40
CA SER A 124 3.43 15.72 7.83
C SER A 124 4.70 15.89 8.67
N ALA A 125 5.03 14.93 9.53
CA ALA A 125 6.23 14.95 10.36
C ALA A 125 7.53 14.77 9.55
N LEU A 126 7.49 14.00 8.46
CA LEU A 126 8.62 13.76 7.56
C LEU A 126 8.79 14.90 6.53
N ARG A 127 7.68 15.55 6.16
CA ARG A 127 7.66 16.62 5.15
C ARG A 127 8.22 17.93 5.69
N THR A 128 9.14 18.53 4.95
CA THR A 128 9.70 19.86 5.27
C THR A 128 9.61 20.80 4.06
N LYS A 129 9.64 22.11 4.31
CA LYS A 129 9.69 23.11 3.22
C LYS A 129 10.93 22.96 2.34
N GLU A 130 12.03 22.47 2.89
CA GLU A 130 13.25 22.22 2.13
C GLU A 130 13.06 21.01 1.22
N HIS A 131 12.51 19.91 1.76
CA HIS A 131 12.15 18.74 0.97
C HIS A 131 11.25 19.12 -0.23
N ASP A 132 10.23 19.95 0.00
CA ASP A 132 9.33 20.40 -1.07
C ASP A 132 10.07 21.15 -2.19
N ARG A 133 11.07 21.97 -1.85
CA ARG A 133 11.89 22.69 -2.84
C ARG A 133 12.79 21.74 -3.62
N VAL A 134 13.39 20.78 -2.93
CA VAL A 134 14.24 19.77 -3.57
C VAL A 134 13.40 18.91 -4.52
N MET A 135 12.19 18.49 -4.13
CA MET A 135 11.25 17.77 -5.00
C MET A 135 10.87 18.59 -6.25
N GLN A 136 10.51 19.87 -6.07
CA GLN A 136 10.20 20.78 -7.18
C GLN A 136 11.35 20.87 -8.17
N HIS A 137 12.59 20.98 -7.68
CA HIS A 137 13.77 21.07 -8.53
C HIS A 137 14.12 19.73 -9.20
N ALA A 138 14.17 18.64 -8.42
CA ALA A 138 14.61 17.32 -8.90
C ALA A 138 13.67 16.73 -9.96
N PHE A 139 12.37 16.95 -9.81
CA PHE A 139 11.34 16.37 -10.67
C PHE A 139 10.59 17.42 -11.50
N SER A 140 11.03 18.68 -11.52
CA SER A 140 10.36 19.78 -12.23
C SER A 140 8.88 19.93 -11.87
N LEU A 141 8.54 19.66 -10.61
CA LEU A 141 7.17 19.76 -10.08
C LEU A 141 6.85 21.21 -9.70
N THR A 142 5.57 21.59 -9.81
CA THR A 142 5.10 22.85 -9.21
C THR A 142 4.83 22.65 -7.71
N SER A 143 4.73 23.75 -6.95
CA SER A 143 4.32 23.68 -5.55
C SER A 143 2.94 23.02 -5.38
N THR A 144 2.02 23.25 -6.33
CA THR A 144 0.70 22.61 -6.34
C THR A 144 0.80 21.11 -6.56
N ASN A 145 1.72 20.64 -7.43
CA ASN A 145 1.92 19.20 -7.61
C ASN A 145 2.46 18.55 -6.34
N VAL A 146 3.47 19.14 -5.70
CA VAL A 146 4.03 18.59 -4.44
C VAL A 146 2.97 18.57 -3.35
N GLU A 147 2.20 19.64 -3.19
CA GLU A 147 1.09 19.69 -2.23
C GLU A 147 0.07 18.58 -2.49
N TYR A 148 -0.35 18.41 -3.75
CA TYR A 148 -1.30 17.38 -4.13
C TYR A 148 -0.78 15.96 -3.82
N ILE A 149 0.48 15.67 -4.17
CA ILE A 149 1.09 14.35 -3.96
C ILE A 149 1.10 13.98 -2.48
N PHE A 150 1.51 14.89 -1.60
CA PHE A 150 1.71 14.57 -0.18
C PHE A 150 0.48 14.79 0.70
N HIS A 151 -0.47 15.64 0.32
CA HIS A 151 -1.69 15.88 1.11
C HIS A 151 -2.92 15.11 0.66
N HIS A 152 -2.93 14.62 -0.58
CA HIS A 152 -4.07 13.90 -1.14
C HIS A 152 -3.63 12.53 -1.63
N LEU A 153 -2.79 12.48 -2.66
CA LEU A 153 -2.51 11.24 -3.38
C LEU A 153 -1.92 10.15 -2.47
N ILE A 154 -0.76 10.38 -1.84
CA ILE A 154 -0.09 9.37 -1.01
C ILE A 154 -0.97 8.93 0.18
N PRO A 155 -1.54 9.84 1.00
CA PRO A 155 -2.40 9.43 2.10
C PRO A 155 -3.58 8.55 1.68
N ASP A 156 -4.29 8.91 0.61
CA ASP A 156 -5.46 8.17 0.12
C ASP A 156 -5.07 6.74 -0.30
N ILE A 157 -3.94 6.60 -1.01
CA ILE A 157 -3.41 5.28 -1.42
C ILE A 157 -3.04 4.43 -0.21
N VAL A 158 -2.37 5.04 0.77
CA VAL A 158 -1.93 4.32 1.96
C VAL A 158 -3.15 3.83 2.75
N ASP A 159 -4.19 4.65 2.90
CA ASP A 159 -5.44 4.23 3.54
C ASP A 159 -6.09 3.04 2.82
N GLU A 160 -6.27 3.14 1.50
CA GLU A 160 -6.87 2.08 0.68
C GLU A 160 -6.10 0.76 0.78
N HIS A 161 -4.77 0.79 0.68
CA HIS A 161 -3.94 -0.40 0.81
C HIS A 161 -4.09 -1.05 2.19
N PHE A 162 -4.10 -0.27 3.28
CA PHE A 162 -4.23 -0.84 4.62
C PHE A 162 -5.64 -1.38 4.90
N VAL A 163 -6.69 -0.83 4.28
CA VAL A 163 -8.03 -1.43 4.29
C VAL A 163 -7.99 -2.83 3.67
N ILE A 164 -7.39 -2.98 2.49
CA ILE A 164 -7.31 -4.26 1.78
C ILE A 164 -6.42 -5.27 2.54
N ILE A 165 -5.30 -4.82 3.10
CA ILE A 165 -4.40 -5.65 3.94
C ILE A 165 -5.14 -6.17 5.17
N VAL A 166 -5.86 -5.31 5.90
CA VAL A 166 -6.63 -5.72 7.09
C VAL A 166 -7.78 -6.65 6.73
N ASP A 167 -8.45 -6.42 5.60
CA ASP A 167 -9.44 -7.36 5.08
C ASP A 167 -8.83 -8.74 4.84
N ALA A 168 -7.66 -8.82 4.20
CA ALA A 168 -6.98 -10.09 3.98
C ALA A 168 -6.66 -10.82 5.29
N VAL A 169 -6.22 -10.08 6.32
CA VAL A 169 -6.00 -10.63 7.66
C VAL A 169 -7.28 -11.23 8.25
N ILE A 170 -8.39 -10.49 8.19
CA ILE A 170 -9.69 -10.95 8.73
C ILE A 170 -10.24 -12.15 7.95
N PHE A 171 -10.02 -12.17 6.64
CA PHE A 171 -10.57 -13.15 5.70
C PHE A 171 -9.53 -14.17 5.24
N GLY A 172 -8.63 -14.59 6.13
CA GLY A 172 -7.74 -15.73 5.85
C GLY A 172 -6.34 -15.60 6.41
N GLY A 173 -5.91 -14.40 6.81
CA GLY A 173 -4.52 -14.13 7.16
C GLY A 173 -3.70 -13.77 5.93
N LEU A 174 -2.58 -13.07 6.12
CA LEU A 174 -1.72 -12.59 5.03
C LEU A 174 -1.12 -13.73 4.20
N ASP A 175 -0.93 -14.91 4.79
CA ASP A 175 -0.41 -16.06 4.06
C ASP A 175 -1.37 -16.57 2.97
N ASN A 176 -2.66 -16.24 3.07
CA ASN A 176 -3.65 -16.53 2.03
C ASN A 176 -3.80 -15.41 1.01
N SER A 177 -3.04 -14.31 1.15
CA SER A 177 -3.01 -13.19 0.22
C SER A 177 -1.58 -12.74 -0.08
N PRO A 178 -0.88 -13.42 -1.01
CA PRO A 178 0.50 -13.08 -1.38
C PRO A 178 0.65 -11.64 -1.87
N ILE A 179 -0.36 -11.10 -2.56
CA ILE A 179 -0.36 -9.71 -3.03
C ILE A 179 -0.37 -8.76 -1.83
N CYS A 180 -1.30 -8.90 -0.88
CA CYS A 180 -1.35 -8.05 0.32
C CYS A 180 -0.11 -8.19 1.19
N LYS A 181 0.46 -9.40 1.29
CA LYS A 181 1.73 -9.62 1.97
C LYS A 181 2.86 -8.83 1.31
N ARG A 182 2.92 -8.82 -0.03
CA ARG A 182 3.91 -8.04 -0.79
C ARG A 182 3.67 -6.53 -0.71
N LEU A 183 2.42 -6.07 -0.71
CA LEU A 183 2.07 -4.66 -0.44
C LEU A 183 2.63 -4.23 0.92
N LEU A 184 2.40 -5.03 1.95
CA LEU A 184 2.89 -4.76 3.30
C LEU A 184 4.43 -4.73 3.37
N ASP A 185 5.12 -5.56 2.60
CA ASP A 185 6.58 -5.53 2.50
C ASP A 185 7.11 -4.23 1.88
N CYS A 186 6.39 -3.58 0.95
CA CYS A 186 6.77 -2.26 0.45
C CYS A 186 6.85 -1.23 1.59
N TYR A 187 5.84 -1.23 2.46
CA TYR A 187 5.76 -0.34 3.62
C TYR A 187 6.83 -0.65 4.67
N ARG A 188 7.14 -1.93 4.89
CA ARG A 188 8.25 -2.35 5.76
C ARG A 188 9.60 -1.84 5.27
N LEU A 189 9.79 -1.79 3.95
CA LEU A 189 10.99 -1.22 3.32
C LEU A 189 10.96 0.32 3.24
N GLY A 190 9.93 0.94 3.80
CA GLY A 190 9.80 2.39 3.93
C GLY A 190 9.22 3.10 2.71
N GLY A 191 8.96 2.38 1.64
CA GLY A 191 8.29 2.92 0.46
C GLY A 191 6.79 2.61 0.47
N MET A 192 6.22 2.55 -0.73
CA MET A 192 4.87 2.04 -0.97
C MET A 192 4.83 1.32 -2.33
N PRO A 193 3.76 0.58 -2.66
CA PRO A 193 3.63 -0.08 -3.96
C PRO A 193 3.71 0.94 -5.11
N GLY A 194 4.60 0.70 -6.08
CA GLY A 194 4.83 1.58 -7.25
C GLY A 194 4.09 1.15 -8.52
N GLY A 195 3.31 0.08 -8.45
CA GLY A 195 2.58 -0.51 -9.56
C GLY A 195 2.86 -2.00 -9.75
N TRP A 196 2.13 -2.60 -10.69
CA TRP A 196 2.33 -3.98 -11.13
C TRP A 196 2.94 -3.99 -12.53
N VAL A 197 4.01 -4.73 -12.72
CA VAL A 197 4.78 -4.81 -13.97
C VAL A 197 4.96 -6.27 -14.38
N GLY A 198 4.68 -6.59 -15.65
CA GLY A 198 4.76 -7.97 -16.16
C GLY A 198 3.41 -8.66 -16.26
N SER A 199 3.41 -9.99 -16.15
CA SER A 199 2.23 -10.83 -16.32
C SER A 199 1.20 -10.59 -15.23
N LEU A 200 -0.09 -10.66 -15.57
CA LEU A 200 -1.17 -10.60 -14.59
C LEU A 200 -1.19 -11.88 -13.72
N PRO A 201 -1.81 -11.86 -12.53
CA PRO A 201 -1.90 -13.03 -11.67
C PRO A 201 -2.47 -14.28 -12.35
N GLU A 202 -3.51 -14.12 -13.17
CA GLU A 202 -4.16 -15.19 -13.94
C GLU A 202 -3.27 -15.79 -15.03
N ASP A 203 -2.28 -15.01 -15.50
CA ASP A 203 -1.23 -15.45 -16.44
C ASP A 203 0.00 -16.02 -15.72
N GLY A 204 -0.08 -16.20 -14.39
CA GLY A 204 0.99 -16.75 -13.56
C GLY A 204 2.02 -15.72 -13.07
N GLY A 205 1.71 -14.42 -13.15
CA GLY A 205 2.52 -13.37 -12.53
C GLY A 205 2.51 -13.47 -11.01
N THR A 206 3.70 -13.38 -10.38
CA THR A 206 3.80 -13.40 -8.91
C THR A 206 4.14 -12.02 -8.34
N PRO A 207 3.66 -11.67 -7.14
CA PRO A 207 3.93 -10.36 -6.54
C PRO A 207 5.42 -10.05 -6.38
N GLU A 208 6.26 -11.06 -6.12
CA GLU A 208 7.70 -10.90 -5.94
C GLU A 208 8.38 -10.43 -7.22
N GLN A 209 7.88 -10.86 -8.38
CA GLN A 209 8.43 -10.53 -9.68
C GLN A 209 7.79 -9.27 -10.26
N CYS A 210 6.51 -9.03 -9.93
CA CYS A 210 5.69 -8.06 -10.62
C CYS A 210 5.39 -6.80 -9.82
N MET A 211 5.50 -6.77 -8.50
CA MET A 211 5.26 -5.55 -7.74
C MET A 211 6.52 -4.68 -7.69
N GLU A 212 6.38 -3.40 -8.03
CA GLU A 212 7.45 -2.41 -7.84
C GLU A 212 7.33 -1.71 -6.48
N LEU A 213 8.46 -1.24 -5.98
CA LEU A 213 8.55 -0.41 -4.79
C LEU A 213 8.78 1.04 -5.21
N TYR A 214 7.80 1.91 -4.94
CA TYR A 214 7.99 3.35 -5.02
C TYR A 214 8.83 3.83 -3.83
N HIS A 215 10.02 4.33 -4.11
CA HIS A 215 10.98 4.78 -3.10
C HIS A 215 11.96 5.79 -3.70
N LEU A 216 12.05 6.99 -3.12
CA LEU A 216 12.88 8.10 -3.60
C LEU A 216 14.30 8.12 -3.03
N GLY A 217 14.58 7.36 -1.98
CA GLY A 217 15.91 7.26 -1.38
C GLY A 217 16.99 6.64 -2.27
N GLU A 218 18.25 6.84 -1.88
CA GLU A 218 19.47 6.39 -2.58
C GLU A 218 20.36 5.49 -1.71
#